data_AF-A0A3D3K2H9-F1
#
_entry.id   AF-A0A3D3K2H9-F1
#
_cell.length_a   1.000
_cell.length_b   1.000
_cell.length_c   1.000
_cell.angle_alpha   90.00
_cell.angle_beta   90.00
_cell.angle_gamma   90.00
#
_symmetry.space_group_name_H-M   'P 1'
#
loop_
_entity.id
_entity.type
_entity.pdbx_description
1 polymer ?
#
loop_
_entity_poly.entity_id
_entity_poly.type
_entity_poly.pdbx_seq_one_letter_code
_entity_poly.pdbx_strand_id
1 'polypeptide(L)'
;MSENILSLEDLKFLEKLHSNYGLQFLRVDDSGIRINNDEIILDDISHADNFNLLSEISKKLKYRLNSNFQMNFSGGFQFDVVRV
;
A
#
# COMPACT_ATOMS: atom_id res chain seq x y z
N MET A 1 -24.54 0.77 0.08
CA MET A 1 -23.54 1.39 0.97
C MET A 1 -22.18 1.04 0.41
N SER A 2 -21.34 2.02 0.05
CA SER A 2 -19.97 1.74 -0.36
C SER A 2 -19.20 1.36 0.90
N GLU A 3 -19.00 0.07 1.14
CA GLU A 3 -18.04 -0.38 2.15
C GLU A 3 -16.65 0.10 1.73
N ASN A 4 -16.04 0.93 2.55
CA ASN A 4 -14.65 1.32 2.34
C ASN A 4 -13.81 0.04 2.45
N ILE A 5 -13.18 -0.35 1.35
CA ILE A 5 -12.34 -1.57 1.27
C ILE A 5 -11.18 -1.49 2.25
N LEU A 6 -10.71 -0.28 2.51
CA LEU A 6 -9.67 0.03 3.48
C LEU A 6 -10.29 0.62 4.75
N SER A 7 -9.86 0.10 5.90
CA SER A 7 -10.20 0.64 7.19
C SER A 7 -9.49 1.98 7.43
N LEU A 8 -9.91 2.73 8.46
CA LEU A 8 -9.20 3.94 8.87
C LEU A 8 -7.75 3.64 9.30
N GLU A 9 -7.51 2.47 9.89
CA GLU A 9 -6.17 2.04 10.30
C GLU A 9 -5.29 1.73 9.09
N ASP A 10 -5.85 1.06 8.07
CA ASP A 10 -5.16 0.80 6.81
C ASP A 10 -4.71 2.12 6.16
N LEU A 11 -5.58 3.13 6.15
CA LEU A 11 -5.29 4.45 5.60
C LEU A 11 -4.20 5.18 6.39
N LYS A 12 -4.29 5.21 7.72
CA LYS A 12 -3.27 5.84 8.58
C LYS A 12 -1.89 5.19 8.41
N PHE A 13 -1.85 3.88 8.21
CA PHE A 13 -0.61 3.17 7.95
C PHE A 13 0.02 3.60 6.61
N LEU A 14 -0.77 3.65 5.54
CA LEU A 14 -0.29 4.13 4.24
C LEU A 14 0.16 5.59 4.30
N GLU A 15 -0.54 6.43 5.07
CA GLU A 15 -0.15 7.82 5.30
C GLU A 15 1.20 7.93 6.01
N LYS A 16 1.42 7.11 7.05
CA LYS A 16 2.70 7.02 7.73
C LYS A 16 3.80 6.60 6.77
N LEU A 17 3.56 5.60 5.91
CA LEU A 17 4.53 5.14 4.92
C LEU A 17 4.90 6.24 3.91
N HIS A 18 3.89 6.96 3.40
CA HIS A 18 4.10 8.07 2.48
C HIS A 18 4.83 9.25 3.14
N SER A 19 4.36 9.70 4.30
CA SER A 19 4.83 10.95 4.92
C SER A 19 6.20 10.80 5.57
N ASN A 20 6.46 9.65 6.20
CA ASN A 20 7.70 9.47 6.97
C ASN A 20 8.82 8.83 6.13
N TYR A 21 8.48 8.04 5.10
CA TYR A 21 9.47 7.26 4.34
C TYR A 21 9.43 7.54 2.84
N GLY A 22 8.54 8.43 2.38
CA GLY A 22 8.46 8.82 0.98
C GLY A 22 7.98 7.69 0.05
N LEU A 23 7.01 6.88 0.50
CA LEU A 23 6.37 5.85 -0.34
C LEU A 23 5.63 6.51 -1.53
N GLN A 24 6.24 6.53 -2.71
CA GLN A 24 5.65 7.14 -3.91
C GLN A 24 4.73 6.18 -4.67
N PHE A 25 5.03 4.88 -4.66
CA PHE A 25 4.14 3.88 -5.24
C PHE A 25 4.17 2.56 -4.48
N LEU A 26 3.05 1.85 -4.53
CA LEU A 26 2.89 0.47 -4.08
C LEU A 26 2.32 -0.34 -5.24
N ARG A 27 3.13 -1.19 -5.86
CA ARG A 27 2.70 -2.12 -6.90
C ARG A 27 2.48 -3.49 -6.30
N VAL A 28 1.32 -4.09 -6.60
CA VAL A 28 0.96 -5.44 -6.20
C VAL A 28 0.68 -6.26 -7.44
N ASP A 29 1.53 -7.25 -7.68
CA ASP A 29 1.44 -8.19 -8.79
C ASP A 29 1.50 -9.64 -8.30
N ASP A 30 1.54 -10.60 -9.22
CA ASP A 30 1.62 -12.03 -8.87
C ASP A 30 2.99 -12.44 -8.34
N SER A 31 4.02 -11.59 -8.52
CA SER A 31 5.36 -11.79 -7.95
C SER A 31 5.49 -11.22 -6.55
N GLY A 32 4.52 -10.44 -6.07
CA GLY A 32 4.47 -9.90 -4.72
C GLY A 32 4.20 -8.40 -4.68
N ILE A 33 4.74 -7.75 -3.64
CA ILE A 33 4.59 -6.32 -3.38
C ILE A 33 5.92 -5.63 -3.71
N ARG A 34 5.87 -4.55 -4.49
CA ARG A 34 7.02 -3.71 -4.85
C ARG A 34 6.76 -2.26 -4.47
N ILE A 35 7.76 -1.57 -3.94
CA ILE A 35 7.69 -0.16 -3.55
C ILE A 35 8.87 0.62 -4.14
N ASN A 36 8.80 1.95 -4.10
CA ASN A 36 9.79 2.81 -4.77
C ASN A 36 11.13 2.94 -4.03
N ASN A 37 11.13 2.78 -2.70
CA ASN A 37 12.31 2.93 -1.85
C ASN A 37 12.45 1.68 -0.96
N ASP A 38 12.67 0.53 -1.61
CA ASP A 38 12.77 -0.76 -0.94
C ASP A 38 13.75 -0.70 0.26
N GLU A 39 14.94 -0.11 0.14
CA GLU A 39 15.93 -0.14 1.25
C GLU A 39 15.49 0.58 2.54
N ILE A 40 14.98 1.81 2.44
CA ILE A 40 14.60 2.62 3.63
C ILE A 40 13.27 2.14 4.21
N ILE A 41 12.35 1.75 3.35
CA ILE A 41 11.02 1.34 3.77
C ILE A 41 11.05 -0.11 4.29
N LEU A 42 11.84 -1.01 3.69
CA LEU A 42 11.96 -2.39 4.16
C LEU A 42 12.65 -2.47 5.53
N ASP A 43 13.56 -1.57 5.88
CA ASP A 43 14.19 -1.59 7.22
C ASP A 43 13.17 -1.33 8.35
N ASP A 44 12.11 -0.55 8.12
CA ASP A 44 11.06 -0.32 9.12
C ASP A 44 9.85 -1.27 8.95
N ILE A 45 9.55 -1.68 7.70
CA ILE A 45 8.57 -2.74 7.41
C ILE A 45 9.10 -4.14 7.80
N SER A 46 10.41 -4.29 8.05
CA SER A 46 11.03 -5.54 8.50
C SER A 46 10.45 -6.05 9.83
N HIS A 47 9.77 -5.19 10.59
CA HIS A 47 8.85 -5.62 11.64
C HIS A 47 7.71 -6.42 11.02
N ALA A 48 7.65 -7.71 11.34
CA ALA A 48 6.68 -8.67 10.79
C ALA A 48 5.23 -8.12 10.77
N ASP A 49 4.83 -7.35 11.78
CA ASP A 49 3.51 -6.74 11.89
C ASP A 49 3.21 -5.71 10.78
N ASN A 50 4.18 -4.88 10.41
CA ASN A 50 4.02 -3.88 9.35
C ASN A 50 3.90 -4.54 7.97
N PHE A 51 4.71 -5.57 7.73
CA PHE A 51 4.63 -6.36 6.49
C PHE A 51 3.29 -7.11 6.39
N ASN A 52 2.83 -7.71 7.49
CA ASN A 52 1.53 -8.36 7.57
C ASN A 52 0.40 -7.37 7.25
N LEU A 53 0.43 -6.16 7.80
CA LEU A 53 -0.58 -5.15 7.52
C LEU A 53 -0.59 -4.74 6.04
N LEU A 54 0.58 -4.50 5.45
CA LEU A 54 0.70 -4.16 4.03
C LEU A 54 0.17 -5.30 3.13
N SER A 55 0.46 -6.55 3.51
CA SER A 55 -0.05 -7.74 2.83
C SER A 55 -1.57 -7.83 2.89
N GLU A 56 -2.17 -7.57 4.04
CA GLU A 56 -3.63 -7.55 4.19
C GLU A 56 -4.30 -6.43 3.38
N ILE A 57 -3.73 -5.21 3.39
CA ILE A 57 -4.17 -4.10 2.53
C ILE A 57 -4.12 -4.52 1.05
N SER A 58 -3.02 -5.16 0.65
CA SER A 58 -2.81 -5.62 -0.73
C SER A 58 -3.84 -6.67 -1.13
N LYS A 59 -4.14 -7.64 -0.27
CA LYS A 59 -5.18 -8.66 -0.50
C LYS A 59 -6.57 -8.06 -0.63
N LYS A 60 -6.95 -7.14 0.27
CA LYS A 60 -8.25 -6.44 0.23
C LYS A 60 -8.45 -5.74 -1.12
N LEU A 61 -7.43 -5.00 -1.57
CA LEU A 61 -7.47 -4.26 -2.83
C LEU A 61 -7.45 -5.20 -4.05
N LYS A 62 -6.59 -6.22 -4.08
CA LYS A 62 -6.52 -7.19 -5.17
C LYS A 62 -7.82 -7.98 -5.31
N TYR A 63 -8.44 -8.37 -4.19
CA TYR A 63 -9.76 -9.02 -4.19
C TYR A 63 -10.85 -8.11 -4.76
N ARG A 64 -10.88 -6.84 -4.35
CA ARG A 64 -11.88 -5.89 -4.85
C ARG A 64 -11.70 -5.55 -6.32
N LEU A 65 -10.46 -5.32 -6.74
CA LEU A 65 -10.13 -4.92 -8.11
C LEU A 65 -10.14 -6.11 -9.07
N ASN A 66 -9.99 -7.33 -8.54
CA ASN A 66 -9.82 -8.56 -9.28
C ASN A 66 -8.72 -8.45 -10.36
N SER A 67 -7.63 -7.77 -10.03
CA SER A 67 -6.58 -7.38 -10.96
C SER A 67 -5.32 -6.98 -10.19
N ASN A 68 -4.16 -7.10 -10.84
CA ASN A 68 -2.94 -6.47 -10.37
C ASN A 68 -3.12 -4.94 -10.39
N PHE A 69 -2.44 -4.25 -9.49
CA PHE A 69 -2.65 -2.81 -9.36
C PHE A 69 -1.40 -2.10 -8.87
N GLN A 70 -1.42 -0.79 -9.06
CA GLN A 70 -0.43 0.12 -8.53
C GLN A 70 -1.14 1.29 -7.88
N MET A 71 -0.81 1.53 -6.61
CA MET A 71 -1.16 2.77 -5.93
C MET A 71 -0.06 3.78 -6.21
N ASN A 72 -0.44 4.97 -6.65
CA ASN A 72 0.46 6.09 -6.84
C ASN A 72 0.12 7.15 -5.81
N PHE A 73 1.06 7.46 -4.94
CA PHE A 73 0.92 8.51 -3.95
C PHE A 73 1.37 9.85 -4.56
N SER A 74 0.64 10.91 -4.24
CA SER A 74 0.89 12.27 -4.71
C SER A 74 1.07 13.21 -3.51
N GLY A 75 1.23 14.52 -3.73
CA GLY A 75 1.44 15.47 -2.63
C GLY A 75 0.31 15.46 -1.60
N GLY A 76 0.66 15.38 -0.31
CA GLY A 76 -0.30 15.11 0.78
C GLY A 76 -0.70 13.64 0.88
N PHE A 77 -1.62 13.26 1.77
CA PHE A 77 -2.14 11.89 1.78
C PHE A 77 -3.25 11.73 0.73
N GLN A 78 -2.85 11.70 -0.54
CA GLN A 78 -3.72 11.45 -1.68
C GLN A 78 -3.07 10.39 -2.58
N PHE A 79 -3.87 9.42 -3.01
CA PHE A 79 -3.39 8.35 -3.86
C PHE A 79 -4.43 7.92 -4.90
N ASP A 80 -3.92 7.52 -6.06
CA ASP A 80 -4.71 6.93 -7.12
C ASP A 80 -4.41 5.43 -7.23
N VAL A 81 -5.43 4.63 -7.50
CA VAL A 81 -5.28 3.19 -7.71
C VAL A 81 -5.52 2.86 -9.17
N VAL A 82 -4.49 2.38 -9.85
CA VAL A 82 -4.51 2.04 -11.28
C VAL A 82 -4.37 0.53 -11.43
N ARG A 83 -5.21 -0.09 -12.27
CA ARG A 83 -5.07 -1.51 -12.62
C ARG A 83 -3.89 -1.69 -13.58
N VAL A 84 -3.14 -2.78 -13.39
CA VAL A 84 -1.91 -3.11 -14.14
C VAL A 84 -2.06 -4.49 -14.77
#